data_AF-A0A960M2M2-F1
#
_entry.id   AF-A0A960M2M2-F1
#
_cell.length_a   1.000
_cell.length_b   1.000
_cell.length_c   1.000
_cell.angle_alpha   90.00
_cell.angle_beta   90.00
_cell.angle_gamma   90.00
#
_symmetry.space_group_name_H-M   'P 1'
#
loop_
_entity.id
_entity.type
_entity.pdbx_description
1 polymer ?
#
loop_
_entity_poly.entity_id
_entity_poly.type
_entity_poly.pdbx_seq_one_letter_code
_entity_poly.pdbx_strand_id
1 'polypeptide(L)'
;MDSNSNQPSRNLNLEKKGSNRYTNSQKNSLKRKFMRFLTTLIVLGGLGYGAYWLNNTQPELKHQAIEMINTGTFHTLEARFTAAQIMEKERLTLLKDSDHRYNPPSLRFHPYLLMEVKFTASNFQTEEGIILWDLIDGEMVLDTNSWDKTHGFADCINAGADKYEYKILTTISKNEGKADRQTLMNSLNIETHLFEKWIDRARKKKLIVQHGNDYRIHLHLPVISVRPSTTIADPLVTKSCKHSERINRRYSPTQIKKAAEAAFGIDFAIRSTQDVFLPIYSITVQNPDGSLHTTHWNALNGKRINHSNLIE
;
A
#
# COMPACT_ATOMS: atom_id res chain seq x y z
N MET A 1 25.17 -81.67 -39.22
CA MET A 1 25.69 -80.44 -38.59
C MET A 1 24.71 -80.06 -37.50
N ASP A 2 25.14 -80.34 -36.28
CA ASP A 2 24.43 -80.32 -35.01
C ASP A 2 24.22 -78.91 -34.45
N SER A 3 23.25 -78.80 -33.53
CA SER A 3 23.31 -78.19 -32.18
C SER A 3 21.97 -77.47 -31.85
N ASN A 4 21.12 -77.93 -30.91
CA ASN A 4 21.22 -77.93 -29.44
C ASN A 4 21.60 -76.54 -28.87
N SER A 5 21.05 -76.00 -27.78
CA SER A 5 19.92 -76.23 -26.87
C SER A 5 20.05 -75.16 -25.77
N ASN A 6 19.02 -75.06 -24.91
CA ASN A 6 19.03 -74.48 -23.55
C ASN A 6 18.70 -72.98 -23.33
N GLN A 7 17.49 -72.80 -22.78
CA GLN A 7 17.09 -71.72 -21.87
C GLN A 7 17.85 -71.78 -20.54
N PRO A 8 17.87 -70.66 -19.79
CA PRO A 8 17.52 -70.73 -18.39
C PRO A 8 16.53 -69.67 -17.93
N SER A 9 15.61 -70.13 -17.08
CA SER A 9 14.64 -69.41 -16.27
C SER A 9 15.32 -68.54 -15.20
N ARG A 10 14.89 -67.28 -15.06
CA ARG A 10 15.27 -66.39 -13.94
C ARG A 10 14.06 -65.73 -13.27
N ASN A 11 13.70 -66.32 -12.13
CA ASN A 11 13.36 -65.69 -10.85
C ASN A 11 12.38 -64.50 -10.81
N LEU A 12 11.09 -64.83 -10.70
CA LEU A 12 10.05 -64.03 -10.04
C LEU A 12 10.19 -64.16 -8.52
N ASN A 13 10.98 -63.31 -7.85
CA ASN A 13 11.01 -63.26 -6.37
C ASN A 13 11.58 -61.96 -5.76
N LEU A 14 11.20 -60.78 -6.29
CA LEU A 14 11.68 -59.50 -5.76
C LEU A 14 10.58 -58.47 -5.37
N GLU A 15 9.30 -58.83 -5.41
CA GLU A 15 8.22 -57.82 -5.33
C GLU A 15 7.50 -57.67 -3.97
N LYS A 16 7.96 -58.31 -2.88
CA LYS A 16 7.24 -58.24 -1.58
C LYS A 16 7.92 -57.49 -0.43
N LYS A 17 9.13 -56.92 -0.61
CA LYS A 17 9.84 -56.19 0.47
C LYS A 17 9.68 -54.65 0.44
N GLY A 18 9.08 -54.07 -0.59
CA GLY A 18 8.93 -52.60 -0.74
C GLY A 18 7.73 -51.96 -0.01
N SER A 19 6.67 -52.72 0.27
CA SER A 19 5.39 -52.18 0.77
C SER A 19 5.42 -51.79 2.26
N ASN A 20 6.13 -52.54 3.11
CA ASN A 20 6.14 -52.30 4.57
C ASN A 20 6.98 -51.10 5.04
N ARG A 21 7.81 -50.49 4.17
CA ARG A 21 8.57 -49.28 4.54
C ARG A 21 7.77 -47.99 4.33
N TYR A 22 6.80 -47.97 3.42
CA TYR A 22 6.00 -46.78 3.13
C TYR A 22 4.94 -46.51 4.22
N THR A 23 4.35 -47.56 4.81
CA THR A 23 3.30 -47.43 5.83
C THR A 23 3.83 -46.91 7.17
N ASN A 24 5.05 -47.30 7.57
CA ASN A 24 5.69 -46.80 8.80
C ASN A 24 6.18 -45.34 8.69
N SER A 25 6.55 -44.88 7.49
CA SER A 25 6.95 -43.49 7.27
C SER A 25 5.77 -42.50 7.40
N GLN A 26 4.60 -42.87 6.84
CA GLN A 26 3.39 -42.04 6.96
C GLN A 26 2.88 -41.93 8.41
N LYS A 27 2.94 -43.02 9.19
CA LYS A 27 2.50 -43.02 10.60
C LYS A 27 3.34 -42.10 11.49
N ASN A 28 4.64 -41.98 11.21
CA ASN A 28 5.54 -41.08 11.93
C ASN A 28 5.37 -39.60 11.53
N SER A 29 5.01 -39.33 10.27
CA SER A 29 4.68 -37.98 9.80
C SER A 29 3.40 -37.43 10.47
N LEU A 30 2.36 -38.26 10.58
CA LEU A 30 1.10 -37.88 11.21
C LEU A 30 1.26 -37.57 12.71
N LYS A 31 2.02 -38.40 13.44
CA LYS A 31 2.34 -38.16 14.86
C LYS A 31 3.10 -36.85 15.08
N ARG A 32 4.05 -36.51 14.20
CA ARG A 32 4.79 -35.23 14.28
C ARG A 32 3.90 -34.03 14.00
N LYS A 33 2.99 -34.11 13.03
CA LYS A 33 2.02 -33.04 12.75
C LYS A 33 1.04 -32.85 13.92
N PHE A 34 0.56 -33.94 14.51
CA PHE A 34 -0.32 -33.89 15.68
C PHE A 34 0.35 -33.27 16.91
N MET A 35 1.61 -33.66 17.22
CA MET A 35 2.37 -33.07 18.33
C MET A 35 2.59 -31.56 18.14
N ARG A 36 2.91 -31.11 16.91
CA ARG A 36 3.05 -29.68 16.62
C ARG A 36 1.74 -28.92 16.86
N PHE A 37 0.63 -29.47 16.40
CA PHE A 37 -0.69 -28.87 16.62
C PHE A 37 -1.04 -28.76 18.11
N LEU A 38 -0.78 -29.82 18.88
CA LEU A 38 -1.03 -29.83 20.32
C LEU A 38 -0.15 -28.80 21.06
N THR A 39 1.13 -28.68 20.70
CA THR A 39 2.01 -27.66 21.30
C THR A 39 1.54 -26.24 20.97
N THR A 40 1.08 -25.99 19.74
CA THR A 40 0.54 -24.68 19.36
C THR A 40 -0.72 -24.34 20.15
N LEU A 41 -1.61 -25.32 20.35
CA LEU A 41 -2.82 -25.14 21.17
C LEU A 41 -2.51 -24.82 22.64
N ILE A 42 -1.53 -25.52 23.23
CA ILE A 42 -1.12 -25.26 24.62
C ILE A 42 -0.51 -23.86 24.75
N VAL A 43 0.33 -23.44 23.81
CA VAL A 43 0.91 -22.09 23.82
C VAL A 43 -0.17 -21.02 23.64
N LEU A 44 -1.10 -21.20 22.71
CA LEU A 44 -2.22 -20.28 22.51
C LEU A 44 -3.15 -20.23 23.73
N GLY A 45 -3.43 -21.37 24.36
CA GLY A 45 -4.20 -21.45 25.59
C GLY A 45 -3.51 -20.73 26.75
N GLY A 46 -2.20 -20.92 26.90
CA GLY A 46 -1.39 -20.21 27.89
C GLY A 46 -1.35 -18.70 27.66
N LEU A 47 -1.18 -18.25 26.42
CA LEU A 47 -1.22 -16.84 26.06
C LEU A 47 -2.61 -16.22 26.28
N GLY A 48 -3.67 -16.93 25.91
CA GLY A 48 -5.05 -16.49 26.12
C GLY A 48 -5.41 -16.37 27.60
N TYR A 49 -5.03 -17.36 28.41
CA TYR A 49 -5.22 -17.33 29.86
C TYR A 49 -4.39 -16.22 30.52
N GLY A 50 -3.14 -16.04 30.09
CA GLY A 50 -2.28 -14.96 30.55
C GLY A 50 -2.87 -13.57 30.26
N ALA A 51 -3.37 -13.36 29.04
CA ALA A 51 -4.01 -12.10 28.64
C ALA A 51 -5.31 -11.85 29.42
N TYR A 52 -6.15 -12.88 29.62
CA TYR A 52 -7.37 -12.79 30.42
C TYR A 52 -7.08 -12.47 31.88
N TRP A 53 -6.07 -13.13 32.47
CA TRP A 53 -5.66 -12.89 33.84
C TRP A 53 -5.13 -11.46 34.01
N LEU A 54 -4.21 -11.02 33.15
CA LEU A 54 -3.68 -9.65 33.15
C LEU A 54 -4.78 -8.59 33.04
N ASN A 55 -5.79 -8.82 32.19
CA ASN A 55 -6.89 -7.88 32.01
C ASN A 55 -7.76 -7.72 33.28
N ASN A 56 -7.83 -8.76 34.14
CA ASN A 56 -8.67 -8.73 35.34
C ASN A 56 -7.91 -8.37 36.62
N THR A 57 -6.61 -8.66 36.74
CA THR A 57 -5.85 -8.41 37.97
C THR A 57 -5.07 -7.11 37.98
N GLN A 58 -4.61 -6.60 36.82
CA GLN A 58 -3.74 -5.41 36.77
C GLN A 58 -4.04 -4.49 35.56
N PRO A 59 -5.11 -3.67 35.64
CA PRO A 59 -5.46 -2.74 34.57
C PRO A 59 -4.38 -1.65 34.32
N GLU A 60 -3.52 -1.36 35.30
CA GLU A 60 -2.40 -0.43 35.14
C GLU A 60 -1.31 -0.97 34.21
N LEU A 61 -0.99 -2.28 34.27
CA LEU A 61 -0.04 -2.91 33.34
C LEU A 61 -0.59 -2.95 31.91
N LYS A 62 -1.91 -2.98 31.73
CA LYS A 62 -2.53 -2.85 30.41
C LYS A 62 -2.28 -1.47 29.81
N HIS A 63 -2.46 -0.41 30.61
CA HIS A 63 -2.13 0.95 30.16
C HIS A 63 -0.64 1.10 29.88
N GLN A 64 0.23 0.59 30.75
CA GLN A 64 1.68 0.60 30.51
C GLN A 64 2.09 -0.23 29.30
N ALA A 65 1.49 -1.40 29.05
CA ALA A 65 1.79 -2.22 27.88
C ALA A 65 1.27 -1.60 26.58
N ILE A 66 0.08 -0.99 26.60
CA ILE A 66 -0.46 -0.21 25.47
C ILE A 66 0.43 1.00 25.21
N GLU A 67 0.88 1.70 26.26
CA GLU A 67 1.85 2.79 26.14
C GLU A 67 3.22 2.28 25.67
N MET A 68 3.68 1.11 26.08
CA MET A 68 4.97 0.53 25.64
C MET A 68 4.92 0.11 24.17
N ILE A 69 3.75 -0.32 23.68
CA ILE A 69 3.50 -0.60 22.26
C ILE A 69 3.35 0.72 21.47
N ASN A 70 2.83 1.78 22.10
CA ASN A 70 2.60 3.09 21.47
C ASN A 70 3.74 4.12 21.65
N THR A 71 4.79 3.81 22.42
CA THR A 71 5.96 4.68 22.69
C THR A 71 7.05 4.58 21.63
N GLY A 72 6.78 3.93 20.50
CA GLY A 72 7.67 3.99 19.35
C GLY A 72 7.83 5.43 18.89
N THR A 73 9.02 6.00 19.04
CA THR A 73 9.37 7.26 18.35
C THR A 73 9.13 7.07 16.87
N PHE A 74 8.48 8.04 16.22
CA PHE A 74 8.21 7.99 14.80
C PHE A 74 8.79 9.24 14.11
N HIS A 75 9.11 9.10 12.83
CA HIS A 75 9.64 10.19 12.02
C HIS A 75 8.49 11.07 11.54
N THR A 76 8.43 12.31 12.01
CA THR A 76 7.53 13.33 11.47
C THR A 76 8.28 14.32 10.62
N LEU A 77 7.66 14.79 9.54
CA LEU A 77 8.12 15.96 8.84
C LEU A 77 8.06 17.19 9.77
N GLU A 78 8.99 18.12 9.61
CA GLU A 78 9.06 19.33 10.43
C GLU A 78 7.93 20.31 10.07
N ALA A 79 7.10 20.63 11.07
CA ALA A 79 6.11 21.69 10.95
C ALA A 79 6.79 23.06 10.81
N ARG A 80 6.36 23.84 9.82
CA ARG A 80 6.88 25.18 9.50
C ARG A 80 5.87 26.28 9.82
N PHE A 81 4.59 25.94 9.80
CA PHE A 81 3.50 26.81 10.21
C PHE A 81 2.95 26.32 11.54
N THR A 82 2.56 27.24 12.41
CA THR A 82 1.80 26.94 13.62
C THR A 82 0.30 27.04 13.34
N ALA A 83 -0.52 26.40 14.17
CA ALA A 83 -1.97 26.54 14.07
C ALA A 83 -2.42 28.01 14.13
N ALA A 84 -1.84 28.81 15.01
CA ALA A 84 -2.16 30.24 15.15
C ALA A 84 -1.86 31.04 13.86
N GLN A 85 -0.74 30.76 13.20
CA GLN A 85 -0.39 31.41 11.92
C GLN A 85 -1.40 31.05 10.81
N ILE A 86 -1.83 29.79 10.76
CA ILE A 86 -2.82 29.33 9.78
C ILE A 86 -4.19 29.97 10.07
N MET A 87 -4.62 29.95 11.33
CA MET A 87 -5.88 30.54 11.77
C MET A 87 -5.96 32.04 11.49
N GLU A 88 -4.85 32.77 11.64
CA GLU A 88 -4.81 34.20 11.35
C GLU A 88 -4.80 34.46 9.84
N LYS A 89 -3.97 33.73 9.09
CA LYS A 89 -3.89 33.86 7.62
C LYS A 89 -5.22 33.55 6.94
N GLU A 90 -5.93 32.53 7.42
CA GLU A 90 -7.16 32.00 6.81
C GLU A 90 -8.41 32.42 7.60
N ARG A 91 -8.29 33.48 8.40
CA ARG A 91 -9.35 33.94 9.30
C ARG A 91 -10.66 34.21 8.59
N LEU A 92 -10.62 34.88 7.44
CA LEU A 92 -11.83 35.22 6.66
C LEU A 92 -12.50 33.96 6.08
N THR A 93 -11.71 32.94 5.74
CA THR A 93 -12.20 31.66 5.23
C THR A 93 -12.82 30.81 6.35
N LEU A 94 -12.21 30.84 7.54
CA LEU A 94 -12.59 30.03 8.70
C LEU A 94 -13.73 30.64 9.53
N LEU A 95 -13.66 31.95 9.79
CA LEU A 95 -14.66 32.74 10.51
C LEU A 95 -15.35 33.65 9.50
N LYS A 96 -16.46 33.18 8.92
CA LYS A 96 -17.23 33.92 7.92
C LYS A 96 -17.76 35.25 8.47
N ASP A 97 -18.12 35.26 9.76
CA ASP A 97 -18.63 36.41 10.50
C ASP A 97 -18.12 36.40 11.97
N SER A 98 -18.54 37.40 12.75
CA SER A 98 -18.14 37.59 14.15
C SER A 98 -18.75 36.57 15.13
N ASP A 99 -19.78 35.84 14.71
CA ASP A 99 -20.51 34.91 15.57
C ASP A 99 -19.88 33.51 15.57
N HIS A 100 -18.98 33.25 14.62
CA HIS A 100 -18.18 32.03 14.59
C HIS A 100 -17.08 32.06 15.65
N ARG A 101 -16.82 30.91 16.29
CA ARG A 101 -15.80 30.79 17.34
C ARG A 101 -14.83 29.65 17.04
N TYR A 102 -13.55 29.90 17.28
CA TYR A 102 -12.53 28.85 17.20
C TYR A 102 -12.59 27.94 18.43
N ASN A 103 -12.48 26.64 18.17
CA ASN A 103 -12.11 25.66 19.20
C ASN A 103 -10.59 25.46 19.20
N PRO A 104 -10.01 24.92 20.29
CA PRO A 104 -8.58 24.61 20.35
C PRO A 104 -8.18 23.68 19.20
N PRO A 105 -7.13 24.02 18.42
CA PRO A 105 -6.66 23.17 17.33
C PRO A 105 -6.01 21.91 17.87
N SER A 106 -6.20 20.78 17.21
CA SER A 106 -5.48 19.54 17.51
C SER A 106 -4.44 19.22 16.44
N LEU A 107 -3.30 18.66 16.87
CA LEU A 107 -2.23 18.24 15.97
C LEU A 107 -2.33 16.73 15.75
N ARG A 108 -2.47 16.35 14.48
CA ARG A 108 -2.55 14.96 14.02
C ARG A 108 -1.41 14.63 13.08
N PHE A 109 -1.11 13.35 12.94
CA PHE A 109 0.00 12.87 12.14
C PHE A 109 -0.48 11.88 11.08
N HIS A 110 -0.42 12.29 9.81
CA HIS A 110 -0.84 11.45 8.68
C HIS A 110 0.30 10.54 8.21
N PRO A 111 0.06 9.23 8.08
CA PRO A 111 1.09 8.29 7.66
C PRO A 111 1.36 8.36 6.15
N TYR A 112 2.63 8.45 5.79
CA TYR A 112 3.16 8.32 4.44
C TYR A 112 4.30 7.28 4.43
N LEU A 113 4.52 6.67 3.27
CA LEU A 113 5.69 5.86 2.99
C LEU A 113 6.66 6.66 2.14
N LEU A 114 7.81 6.97 2.71
CA LEU A 114 8.95 7.52 1.99
C LEU A 114 9.72 6.36 1.36
N MET A 115 10.00 6.44 0.07
CA MET A 115 10.77 5.42 -0.66
C MET A 115 11.91 6.11 -1.41
N GLU A 116 13.13 5.66 -1.18
CA GLU A 116 14.26 5.98 -2.06
C GLU A 116 14.27 4.97 -3.19
N VAL A 117 14.28 5.47 -4.43
CA VAL A 117 14.09 4.65 -5.61
C VAL A 117 15.19 4.89 -6.64
N LYS A 118 15.41 3.89 -7.48
CA LYS A 118 16.30 3.95 -8.63
C LYS A 118 15.55 3.45 -9.84
N PHE A 119 15.63 4.18 -10.95
CA PHE A 119 14.89 3.83 -12.16
C PHE A 119 15.60 4.25 -13.44
N THR A 120 15.18 3.69 -14.57
CA THR A 120 15.64 4.10 -15.89
C THR A 120 14.71 5.15 -16.47
N ALA A 121 15.24 6.33 -16.78
CA ALA A 121 14.51 7.41 -17.43
C ALA A 121 14.32 7.16 -18.94
N SER A 122 13.51 8.01 -19.59
CA SER A 122 13.20 7.89 -21.02
C SER A 122 14.43 8.02 -21.94
N ASN A 123 15.53 8.58 -21.44
CA ASN A 123 16.81 8.69 -22.14
C ASN A 123 17.74 7.50 -21.87
N PHE A 124 17.23 6.40 -21.29
CA PHE A 124 17.99 5.21 -20.87
C PHE A 124 19.07 5.46 -19.81
N GLN A 125 19.05 6.64 -19.16
CA GLN A 125 19.93 6.91 -18.04
C GLN A 125 19.30 6.41 -16.75
N THR A 126 20.17 5.93 -15.86
CA THR A 126 19.75 5.57 -14.52
C THR A 126 19.66 6.82 -13.65
N GLU A 127 18.52 6.99 -13.01
CA GLU A 127 18.24 8.08 -12.10
C GLU A 127 17.88 7.55 -10.71
N GLU A 128 18.05 8.40 -9.71
CA GLU A 128 17.60 8.16 -8.35
C GLU A 128 16.56 9.21 -7.98
N GLY A 129 15.60 8.82 -7.16
CA GLY A 129 14.49 9.68 -6.77
C GLY A 129 13.95 9.32 -5.40
N ILE A 130 13.03 10.15 -4.94
CA ILE A 130 12.29 9.93 -3.71
C ILE A 130 10.81 9.89 -4.08
N ILE A 131 10.09 8.91 -3.57
CA ILE A 131 8.63 8.84 -3.68
C ILE A 131 8.04 9.00 -2.29
N LEU A 132 7.08 9.90 -2.15
CA LEU A 132 6.23 10.00 -0.98
C LEU A 132 4.84 9.47 -1.33
N TRP A 133 4.42 8.38 -0.68
CA TRP A 133 3.13 7.73 -0.96
C TRP A 133 2.22 7.78 0.25
N ASP A 134 0.99 8.24 0.07
CA ASP A 134 0.04 8.38 1.17
C ASP A 134 -0.54 7.01 1.56
N LEU A 135 -0.46 6.67 2.86
CA LEU A 135 -0.92 5.38 3.37
C LEU A 135 -2.41 5.36 3.76
N ILE A 136 -3.11 6.49 3.66
CA ILE A 136 -4.55 6.66 3.91
C ILE A 136 -5.32 6.57 2.59
N ASP A 137 -4.99 7.41 1.62
CA ASP A 137 -5.72 7.45 0.34
C ASP A 137 -5.13 6.53 -0.73
N GLY A 138 -3.87 6.09 -0.58
CA GLY A 138 -3.23 5.17 -1.52
C GLY A 138 -2.71 5.84 -2.78
N GLU A 139 -2.62 7.16 -2.81
CA GLU A 139 -2.08 7.94 -3.92
C GLU A 139 -0.64 8.41 -3.66
N MET A 140 0.13 8.56 -4.74
CA MET A 140 1.50 9.06 -4.72
C MET A 140 1.49 10.59 -4.75
N VAL A 141 2.27 11.25 -3.90
CA VAL A 141 2.49 12.70 -3.96
C VAL A 141 3.37 13.04 -5.15
N LEU A 142 2.93 13.98 -5.98
CA LEU A 142 3.66 14.46 -7.15
C LEU A 142 4.56 15.65 -6.80
N ASP A 143 4.09 16.57 -5.96
CA ASP A 143 4.81 17.79 -5.57
C ASP A 143 4.52 18.14 -4.10
N THR A 144 5.56 18.36 -3.29
CA THR A 144 5.42 18.71 -1.86
C THR A 144 5.11 20.19 -1.59
N ASN A 145 5.09 21.05 -2.60
CA ASN A 145 4.65 22.44 -2.49
C ASN A 145 3.14 22.56 -2.68
N SER A 146 2.59 21.94 -3.72
CA SER A 146 1.15 21.90 -3.97
C SER A 146 0.45 20.81 -3.17
N TRP A 147 1.14 19.71 -2.84
CA TRP A 147 0.56 18.46 -2.36
C TRP A 147 -0.40 17.81 -3.35
N ASP A 148 -0.19 18.08 -4.63
CA ASP A 148 -0.88 17.35 -5.69
C ASP A 148 -0.47 15.88 -5.63
N LYS A 149 -1.45 15.02 -5.84
CA LYS A 149 -1.25 13.57 -5.84
C LYS A 149 -1.65 12.99 -7.19
N THR A 150 -1.23 11.76 -7.42
CA THR A 150 -1.81 10.93 -8.45
C THR A 150 -3.30 10.71 -8.21
N HIS A 151 -3.97 10.19 -9.22
CA HIS A 151 -5.34 9.74 -9.09
C HIS A 151 -5.53 8.42 -9.82
N GLY A 152 -6.11 7.43 -9.13
CA GLY A 152 -6.41 6.11 -9.67
C GLY A 152 -5.44 5.01 -9.23
N PHE A 153 -4.36 5.33 -8.51
CA PHE A 153 -3.53 4.29 -7.91
C PHE A 153 -4.26 3.58 -6.79
N ALA A 154 -5.06 4.29 -5.99
CA ALA A 154 -5.89 3.70 -4.95
C ALA A 154 -6.84 2.65 -5.54
N ASP A 155 -7.51 2.98 -6.64
CA ASP A 155 -8.39 2.08 -7.38
C ASP A 155 -7.64 0.85 -7.90
N CYS A 156 -6.44 1.07 -8.47
CA CYS A 156 -5.60 -0.02 -8.95
C CYS A 156 -5.11 -0.94 -7.82
N ILE A 157 -4.73 -0.39 -6.67
CA ILE A 157 -4.35 -1.16 -5.47
C ILE A 157 -5.54 -2.00 -5.00
N ASN A 158 -6.73 -1.40 -4.89
CA ASN A 158 -7.94 -2.07 -4.45
C ASN A 158 -8.37 -3.19 -5.42
N ALA A 159 -8.18 -2.98 -6.72
CA ALA A 159 -8.45 -3.98 -7.76
C ALA A 159 -7.38 -5.08 -7.84
N GLY A 160 -6.25 -4.93 -7.14
CA GLY A 160 -5.11 -5.82 -7.24
C GLY A 160 -4.48 -5.80 -8.63
N ALA A 161 -4.30 -4.61 -9.21
CA ALA A 161 -3.72 -4.42 -10.52
C ALA A 161 -2.29 -4.97 -10.58
N ASP A 162 -1.98 -5.74 -11.62
CA ASP A 162 -0.66 -6.28 -11.88
C ASP A 162 0.15 -5.38 -12.84
N LYS A 163 1.42 -5.73 -13.05
CA LYS A 163 2.32 -4.95 -13.91
C LYS A 163 1.84 -4.79 -15.35
N TYR A 164 1.06 -5.74 -15.85
CA TYR A 164 0.59 -5.72 -17.23
C TYR A 164 -0.64 -4.81 -17.37
N GLU A 165 -1.50 -4.82 -16.37
CA GLU A 165 -2.65 -3.92 -16.28
C GLU A 165 -2.18 -2.47 -16.11
N TYR A 166 -1.18 -2.18 -15.27
CA TYR A 166 -0.56 -0.86 -15.21
C TYR A 166 0.07 -0.46 -16.55
N LYS A 167 0.74 -1.38 -17.25
CA LYS A 167 1.31 -1.09 -18.58
C LYS A 167 0.21 -0.68 -19.57
N ILE A 168 -0.92 -1.39 -19.60
CA ILE A 168 -2.09 -1.03 -20.42
C ILE A 168 -2.59 0.36 -20.05
N LEU A 169 -2.82 0.61 -18.76
CA LEU A 169 -3.37 1.87 -18.28
C LEU A 169 -2.46 3.06 -18.62
N THR A 170 -1.16 2.92 -18.40
CA THR A 170 -0.16 3.93 -18.78
C THR A 170 -0.12 4.16 -20.29
N THR A 171 -0.22 3.10 -21.10
CA THR A 171 -0.28 3.26 -22.57
C THR A 171 -1.55 4.00 -23.00
N ILE A 172 -2.73 3.66 -22.47
CA ILE A 172 -3.98 4.38 -22.79
C ILE A 172 -3.88 5.85 -22.33
N SER A 173 -3.34 6.10 -21.14
CA SER A 173 -3.16 7.46 -20.60
C SER A 173 -2.24 8.32 -21.48
N LYS A 174 -1.17 7.74 -22.05
CA LYS A 174 -0.27 8.43 -22.99
C LYS A 174 -0.92 8.73 -24.35
N ASN A 175 -1.97 8.01 -24.73
CA ASN A 175 -2.74 8.23 -25.95
C ASN A 175 -4.02 9.01 -25.63
N GLU A 176 -3.92 10.13 -24.89
CA GLU A 176 -5.05 11.02 -24.58
C GLU A 176 -6.25 10.32 -23.89
N GLY A 177 -6.00 9.22 -23.19
CA GLY A 177 -7.04 8.46 -22.46
C GLY A 177 -7.85 7.48 -23.32
N LYS A 178 -7.52 7.32 -24.61
CA LYS A 178 -8.17 6.36 -25.52
C LYS A 178 -7.15 5.73 -26.47
N ALA A 179 -7.16 4.42 -26.61
CA ALA A 179 -6.29 3.73 -27.56
C ALA A 179 -7.05 2.63 -28.30
N ASP A 180 -6.78 2.47 -29.60
CA ASP A 180 -7.29 1.34 -30.35
C ASP A 180 -6.45 0.07 -30.12
N ARG A 181 -6.99 -1.07 -30.56
CA ARG A 181 -6.35 -2.37 -30.47
C ARG A 181 -4.94 -2.40 -31.06
N GLN A 182 -4.76 -1.86 -32.26
CA GLN A 182 -3.49 -1.94 -32.98
C GLN A 182 -2.42 -1.11 -32.27
N THR A 183 -2.78 0.08 -31.80
CA THR A 183 -1.94 1.00 -31.02
C THR A 183 -1.49 0.34 -29.73
N LEU A 184 -2.39 -0.31 -28.99
CA LEU A 184 -2.01 -1.02 -27.77
C LEU A 184 -1.11 -2.22 -28.06
N MET A 185 -1.43 -3.04 -29.05
CA MET A 185 -0.59 -4.20 -29.42
C MET A 185 0.83 -3.77 -29.81
N ASN A 186 0.94 -2.73 -30.65
CA ASN A 186 2.22 -2.18 -31.09
C ASN A 186 3.02 -1.59 -29.92
N SER A 187 2.38 -0.80 -29.06
CA SER A 187 3.03 -0.12 -27.93
C SER A 187 3.47 -1.10 -26.83
N LEU A 188 2.68 -2.15 -26.60
CA LEU A 188 2.97 -3.14 -25.57
C LEU A 188 3.98 -4.19 -26.05
N ASN A 189 4.14 -4.35 -27.37
CA ASN A 189 4.94 -5.37 -28.06
C ASN A 189 4.59 -6.79 -27.58
N ILE A 190 3.31 -7.16 -27.71
CA ILE A 190 2.80 -8.45 -27.22
C ILE A 190 2.03 -9.21 -28.29
N GLU A 191 2.12 -10.54 -28.22
CA GLU A 191 1.38 -11.44 -29.10
C GLU A 191 -0.13 -11.35 -28.88
N THR A 192 -0.90 -11.54 -29.96
CA THR A 192 -2.37 -11.42 -29.97
C THR A 192 -3.06 -12.24 -28.87
N HIS A 193 -2.59 -13.46 -28.63
CA HIS A 193 -3.22 -14.36 -27.66
C HIS A 193 -2.97 -13.94 -26.20
N LEU A 194 -1.85 -13.25 -25.91
CA LEU A 194 -1.55 -12.68 -24.60
C LEU A 194 -2.29 -11.35 -24.40
N PHE A 195 -2.40 -10.56 -25.47
CA PHE A 195 -3.13 -9.30 -25.48
C PHE A 195 -4.57 -9.49 -24.97
N GLU A 196 -5.32 -10.46 -25.54
CA GLU A 196 -6.70 -10.75 -25.10
C GLU A 196 -6.78 -11.08 -23.61
N LYS A 197 -5.85 -11.91 -23.12
CA LYS A 197 -5.81 -12.28 -21.70
C LYS A 197 -5.55 -11.08 -20.80
N TRP A 198 -4.74 -10.12 -21.24
CA TRP A 198 -4.47 -8.92 -20.43
C TRP A 198 -5.65 -7.96 -20.43
N ILE A 199 -6.26 -7.73 -21.60
CA ILE A 199 -7.47 -6.90 -21.74
C ILE A 199 -8.62 -7.47 -20.91
N ASP A 200 -8.88 -8.77 -20.99
CA ASP A 200 -9.97 -9.41 -20.24
C ASP A 200 -9.76 -9.30 -18.73
N ARG A 201 -8.51 -9.41 -18.25
CA ARG A 201 -8.22 -9.22 -16.82
C ARG A 201 -8.46 -7.77 -16.38
N ALA A 202 -7.95 -6.81 -17.14
CA ALA A 202 -8.17 -5.38 -16.86
C ALA A 202 -9.67 -5.01 -16.88
N ARG A 203 -10.45 -5.56 -17.82
CA ARG A 203 -11.91 -5.37 -17.91
C ARG A 203 -12.64 -6.00 -16.73
N LYS A 204 -12.30 -7.23 -16.34
CA LYS A 204 -12.89 -7.92 -15.17
C LYS A 204 -12.67 -7.14 -13.88
N LYS A 205 -11.52 -6.50 -13.75
CA LYS A 205 -11.18 -5.59 -12.64
C LYS A 205 -11.78 -4.18 -12.77
N LYS A 206 -12.54 -3.91 -13.83
CA LYS A 206 -13.13 -2.61 -14.15
C LYS A 206 -12.10 -1.48 -14.26
N LEU A 207 -10.86 -1.77 -14.66
CA LEU A 207 -9.82 -0.77 -14.87
C LEU A 207 -9.95 -0.08 -16.23
N ILE A 208 -10.53 -0.78 -17.22
CA ILE A 208 -10.77 -0.28 -18.57
C ILE A 208 -12.18 -0.63 -19.06
N VAL A 209 -12.68 0.14 -20.04
CA VAL A 209 -13.87 -0.18 -20.83
C VAL A 209 -13.47 -0.36 -22.29
N GLN A 210 -14.12 -1.29 -22.98
CA GLN A 210 -13.96 -1.51 -24.41
C GLN A 210 -15.25 -1.12 -25.14
N HIS A 211 -15.11 -0.43 -26.27
CA HIS A 211 -16.19 -0.15 -27.21
C HIS A 211 -15.71 -0.45 -28.63
N GLY A 212 -16.14 -1.59 -29.20
CA GLY A 212 -15.59 -2.08 -30.46
C GLY A 212 -14.08 -2.38 -30.34
N ASN A 213 -13.28 -1.71 -31.17
CA ASN A 213 -11.81 -1.82 -31.15
C ASN A 213 -11.12 -0.78 -30.26
N ASP A 214 -11.88 0.08 -29.60
CA ASP A 214 -11.35 1.15 -28.76
C ASP A 214 -11.39 0.80 -27.27
N TYR A 215 -10.34 1.20 -26.55
CA TYR A 215 -10.19 1.01 -25.12
C TYR A 215 -10.00 2.36 -24.42
N ARG A 216 -10.65 2.54 -23.27
CA ARG A 216 -10.54 3.72 -22.40
C ARG A 216 -10.33 3.32 -20.95
N ILE A 217 -9.67 4.16 -20.17
CA ILE A 217 -9.52 3.96 -18.73
C ILE A 217 -10.89 4.16 -18.06
N HIS A 218 -11.24 3.30 -17.10
CA HIS A 218 -12.48 3.35 -16.34
C HIS A 218 -12.24 3.80 -14.89
N LEU A 219 -11.46 4.86 -14.75
CA LEU A 219 -11.16 5.52 -13.49
C LEU A 219 -11.60 6.97 -13.61
N HIS A 220 -11.98 7.60 -12.50
CA HIS A 220 -12.30 9.02 -12.50
C HIS A 220 -11.00 9.82 -12.66
N LEU A 221 -10.93 10.74 -13.65
CA LEU A 221 -9.80 11.67 -13.88
C LEU A 221 -8.39 11.08 -13.58
N PRO A 222 -7.98 9.98 -14.24
CA PRO A 222 -6.78 9.25 -13.86
C PRO A 222 -5.50 10.04 -14.15
N VAL A 223 -4.62 10.11 -13.14
CA VAL A 223 -3.26 10.66 -13.25
C VAL A 223 -2.28 9.56 -12.87
N ILE A 224 -2.02 8.67 -13.84
CA ILE A 224 -1.28 7.41 -13.63
C ILE A 224 0.00 7.30 -14.46
N SER A 225 0.09 8.00 -15.60
CA SER A 225 1.31 8.07 -16.39
C SER A 225 2.26 9.11 -15.79
N VAL A 226 2.82 8.78 -14.64
CA VAL A 226 3.69 9.67 -13.85
C VAL A 226 5.09 9.10 -13.74
N ARG A 227 6.07 9.97 -13.52
CA ARG A 227 7.44 9.57 -13.23
C ARG A 227 7.50 8.98 -11.80
N PRO A 228 8.34 7.95 -11.55
CA PRO A 228 8.57 7.40 -10.21
C PRO A 228 9.39 8.33 -9.31
N SER A 229 8.96 9.59 -9.14
CA SER A 229 9.61 10.56 -8.27
C SER A 229 8.63 11.66 -7.86
N THR A 230 8.70 12.06 -6.60
CA THR A 230 8.03 13.22 -6.03
C THR A 230 8.95 14.44 -6.15
N THR A 231 8.43 15.55 -6.66
CA THR A 231 9.14 16.83 -6.64
C THR A 231 9.15 17.38 -5.22
N ILE A 232 10.34 17.45 -4.64
CA ILE A 232 10.55 17.96 -3.28
C ILE A 232 11.00 19.41 -3.39
N ALA A 233 10.11 20.35 -3.04
CA ALA A 233 10.45 21.78 -3.05
C ALA A 233 11.42 22.15 -1.93
N ASP A 234 11.37 21.40 -0.83
CA ASP A 234 12.02 21.71 0.42
C ASP A 234 12.54 20.43 1.08
N PRO A 235 13.79 20.39 1.59
CA PRO A 235 14.30 19.22 2.27
C PRO A 235 13.34 18.73 3.35
N LEU A 236 12.93 17.47 3.24
CA LEU A 236 12.04 16.84 4.21
C LEU A 236 12.84 16.53 5.48
N VAL A 237 12.77 17.45 6.46
CA VAL A 237 13.43 17.24 7.75
C VAL A 237 12.54 16.36 8.62
N THR A 238 13.06 15.19 9.00
CA THR A 238 12.36 14.31 9.94
C THR A 238 12.79 14.57 11.38
N LYS A 239 11.83 14.71 12.29
CA LYS A 239 12.05 14.74 13.75
C LYS A 239 11.39 13.54 14.41
N SER A 240 11.98 13.07 15.50
CA SER A 240 11.34 12.04 16.33
C SER A 240 10.27 12.69 17.21
N CYS A 241 9.04 12.19 17.15
CA CYS A 241 7.93 12.65 17.99
C CYS A 241 7.46 11.53 18.94
N LYS A 242 6.99 11.92 20.14
CA LYS A 242 6.43 11.03 21.16
C LYS A 242 5.03 11.55 21.54
N HIS A 243 4.10 10.65 21.87
CA HIS A 243 2.77 10.94 22.43
C HIS A 243 1.88 11.86 21.57
N SER A 244 1.47 11.39 20.40
CA SER A 244 0.57 12.15 19.52
C SER A 244 -0.45 11.28 18.81
N GLU A 245 -1.58 11.89 18.44
CA GLU A 245 -2.64 11.24 17.68
C GLU A 245 -2.16 10.94 16.25
N ARG A 246 -1.90 9.66 15.96
CA ARG A 246 -1.58 9.18 14.61
C ARG A 246 -2.87 8.75 13.94
N ILE A 247 -3.03 9.16 12.69
CA ILE A 247 -4.14 8.65 11.89
C ILE A 247 -3.82 7.23 11.45
N ASN A 248 -4.83 6.35 11.52
CA ASN A 248 -4.69 4.98 11.07
C ASN A 248 -4.48 4.94 9.56
N ARG A 249 -3.50 4.14 9.13
CA ARG A 249 -3.29 3.85 7.71
C ARG A 249 -4.38 2.90 7.19
N ARG A 250 -4.81 3.12 5.95
CA ARG A 250 -5.68 2.21 5.20
C ARG A 250 -4.89 1.17 4.42
N TYR A 251 -3.75 1.59 3.88
CA TYR A 251 -2.85 0.77 3.07
C TYR A 251 -1.62 0.38 3.88
N SER A 252 -1.20 -0.88 3.74
CA SER A 252 0.06 -1.34 4.31
C SER A 252 1.25 -0.95 3.41
N PRO A 253 2.45 -0.75 3.98
CA PRO A 253 3.65 -0.49 3.18
C PRO A 253 3.90 -1.56 2.11
N THR A 254 3.60 -2.83 2.42
CA THR A 254 3.75 -3.94 1.46
C THR A 254 2.80 -3.81 0.26
N GLN A 255 1.57 -3.35 0.46
CA GLN A 255 0.64 -3.11 -0.65
C GLN A 255 1.16 -1.99 -1.56
N ILE A 256 1.64 -0.89 -0.97
CA ILE A 256 2.18 0.24 -1.72
C ILE A 256 3.43 -0.16 -2.51
N LYS A 257 4.39 -0.87 -1.89
CA LYS A 257 5.60 -1.35 -2.59
C LYS A 257 5.25 -2.20 -3.80
N LYS A 258 4.35 -3.17 -3.65
CA LYS A 258 3.89 -4.03 -4.75
C LYS A 258 3.24 -3.23 -5.87
N ALA A 259 2.44 -2.22 -5.52
CA ALA A 259 1.79 -1.36 -6.49
C ALA A 259 2.82 -0.49 -7.25
N ALA A 260 3.79 0.10 -6.55
CA ALA A 260 4.86 0.87 -7.16
C ALA A 260 5.70 0.01 -8.12
N GLU A 261 6.15 -1.17 -7.70
CA GLU A 261 6.88 -2.12 -8.55
C GLU A 261 6.06 -2.55 -9.78
N ALA A 262 4.76 -2.79 -9.61
CA ALA A 262 3.88 -3.11 -10.73
C ALA A 262 3.69 -1.93 -11.69
N ALA A 263 3.54 -0.72 -11.17
CA ALA A 263 3.27 0.47 -11.97
C ALA A 263 4.48 0.96 -12.78
N PHE A 264 5.66 0.95 -12.16
CA PHE A 264 6.87 1.50 -12.76
C PHE A 264 7.72 0.47 -13.50
N GLY A 265 7.43 -0.83 -13.33
CA GLY A 265 7.94 -1.90 -14.17
C GLY A 265 9.33 -2.42 -13.76
N ILE A 266 9.99 -3.09 -14.71
CA ILE A 266 11.20 -3.90 -14.44
C ILE A 266 12.45 -3.05 -14.15
N ASP A 267 12.52 -1.86 -14.74
CA ASP A 267 13.64 -0.95 -14.58
C ASP A 267 13.45 0.00 -13.39
N PHE A 268 12.64 -0.40 -12.41
CA PHE A 268 12.38 0.34 -11.18
C PHE A 268 12.73 -0.52 -9.97
N ALA A 269 13.45 0.05 -9.02
CA ALA A 269 13.83 -0.62 -7.78
C ALA A 269 13.67 0.32 -6.57
N ILE A 270 13.11 -0.22 -5.49
CA ILE A 270 13.03 0.47 -4.20
C ILE A 270 14.30 0.13 -3.40
N ARG A 271 15.14 1.13 -3.13
CA ARG A 271 16.40 0.98 -2.38
C ARG A 271 16.17 0.92 -0.88
N SER A 272 15.34 1.83 -0.37
CA SER A 272 15.02 1.93 1.05
C SER A 272 13.59 2.45 1.22
N THR A 273 13.00 2.17 2.39
CA THR A 273 11.69 2.70 2.75
C THR A 273 11.64 3.10 4.20
N GLN A 274 10.92 4.18 4.50
CA GLN A 274 10.74 4.70 5.85
C GLN A 274 9.30 5.19 6.03
N ASP A 275 8.69 4.83 7.16
CA ASP A 275 7.40 5.42 7.56
C ASP A 275 7.67 6.85 8.05
N VAL A 276 7.05 7.83 7.39
CA VAL A 276 7.14 9.24 7.75
C VAL A 276 5.75 9.81 7.96
N PHE A 277 5.62 10.79 8.85
CA PHE A 277 4.34 11.34 9.22
C PHE A 277 4.26 12.83 8.90
N LEU A 278 3.18 13.23 8.25
CA LEU A 278 2.90 14.64 7.95
C LEU A 278 2.11 15.25 9.11
N PRO A 279 2.64 16.29 9.80
CA PRO A 279 1.90 17.02 10.82
C PRO A 279 0.78 17.85 10.19
N ILE A 280 -0.43 17.66 10.71
CA ILE A 280 -1.65 18.31 10.23
C ILE A 280 -2.43 18.89 11.39
N TYR A 281 -2.79 20.16 11.28
CA TYR A 281 -3.67 20.81 12.23
C TYR A 281 -5.12 20.58 11.85
N SER A 282 -5.88 20.05 12.78
CA SER A 282 -7.34 20.01 12.75
C SER A 282 -7.86 21.26 13.46
N ILE A 283 -8.45 22.17 12.69
CA ILE A 283 -9.02 23.41 13.19
C ILE A 283 -10.54 23.26 13.14
N THR A 284 -11.17 23.32 14.30
CA THR A 284 -12.62 23.24 14.44
C THR A 284 -13.20 24.61 14.75
N VAL A 285 -14.23 24.99 14.01
CA VAL A 285 -14.98 26.23 14.17
C VAL A 285 -16.41 25.87 14.59
N GLN A 286 -16.93 26.57 15.59
CA GLN A 286 -18.34 26.50 15.97
C GLN A 286 -19.11 27.59 15.24
N ASN A 287 -20.13 27.18 14.49
CA ASN A 287 -21.05 28.07 13.79
C ASN A 287 -22.08 28.68 14.77
N PRO A 288 -22.78 29.76 14.38
CA PRO A 288 -23.77 30.42 15.24
C PRO A 288 -24.95 29.51 15.64
N ASP A 289 -25.28 28.52 14.82
CA ASP A 289 -26.30 27.50 15.08
C ASP A 289 -25.83 26.38 16.04
N GLY A 290 -24.58 26.46 16.52
CA GLY A 290 -23.95 25.48 17.39
C GLY A 290 -23.32 24.29 16.66
N SER A 291 -23.47 24.17 15.34
CA SER A 291 -22.82 23.12 14.56
C SER A 291 -21.30 23.30 14.50
N LEU A 292 -20.57 22.20 14.35
CA LEU A 292 -19.10 22.20 14.29
C LEU A 292 -18.63 21.94 12.86
N HIS A 293 -17.70 22.75 12.40
CA HIS A 293 -17.01 22.58 11.13
C HIS A 293 -15.52 22.37 11.36
N THR A 294 -14.99 21.22 10.96
CA THR A 294 -13.57 20.88 11.10
C THR A 294 -12.86 20.93 9.75
N THR A 295 -11.71 21.59 9.72
CA THR A 295 -10.85 21.70 8.53
C THR A 295 -9.44 21.21 8.86
N HIS A 296 -8.78 20.61 7.87
CA HIS A 296 -7.45 20.00 8.03
C HIS A 296 -6.42 20.79 7.24
N TRP A 297 -5.29 21.12 7.89
CA TRP A 297 -4.27 22.01 7.35
C TRP A 297 -2.89 21.41 7.48
N ASN A 298 -2.15 21.42 6.37
CA ASN A 298 -0.79 20.93 6.32
C ASN A 298 0.15 21.87 7.07
N ALA A 299 0.84 21.38 8.10
CA ALA A 299 1.73 22.22 8.90
C ALA A 299 3.06 22.57 8.19
N LEU A 300 3.37 21.99 7.03
CA LEU A 300 4.58 22.32 6.25
C LEU A 300 4.39 23.57 5.38
N ASN A 301 3.22 23.75 4.77
CA ASN A 301 2.97 24.85 3.83
C ASN A 301 1.76 25.72 4.19
N GLY A 302 1.02 25.37 5.26
CA GLY A 302 -0.16 26.09 5.71
C GLY A 302 -1.35 26.01 4.74
N LYS A 303 -1.35 25.08 3.77
CA LYS A 303 -2.46 24.87 2.83
C LYS A 303 -3.48 23.88 3.39
N ARG A 304 -4.75 24.09 3.03
CA ARG A 304 -5.83 23.17 3.36
C ARG A 304 -5.64 21.85 2.62
N ILE A 305 -5.87 20.75 3.33
CA ILE A 305 -5.89 19.41 2.75
C ILE A 305 -7.35 19.02 2.51
N ASN A 306 -7.70 18.82 1.25
CA ASN A 306 -9.01 18.36 0.85
C ASN A 306 -9.01 16.83 0.82
N HIS A 307 -9.27 16.20 1.97
CA HIS A 307 -9.52 14.78 2.03
C HIS A 307 -10.96 14.53 2.46
N SER A 308 -11.73 13.93 1.56
CA SER A 308 -13.05 13.37 1.84
C SER A 308 -12.99 12.24 2.89
N ASN A 309 -11.81 11.63 3.09
CA ASN A 309 -11.64 10.37 3.82
C ASN A 309 -10.97 10.53 5.21
N LEU A 310 -10.81 11.74 5.74
CA LEU A 310 -10.22 11.94 7.08
C LEU A 310 -11.22 11.80 8.24
N ILE A 311 -12.49 11.65 7.90
CA ILE A 311 -13.59 11.67 8.86
C ILE A 311 -14.52 10.51 8.51
N GLU A 312 -14.07 9.28 8.80
CA GLU A 312 -14.92 8.14 9.18
C GLU A 312 -14.11 7.22 10.11
#